data_AF-A0A0D6A4T1-F1
#
_entry.id   AF-A0A0D6A4T1-F1
#
_cell.length_a   1.000
_cell.length_b   1.000
_cell.length_c   1.000
_cell.angle_alpha   90.00
_cell.angle_beta   90.00
_cell.angle_gamma   90.00
#
_symmetry.space_group_name_H-M   'P 1'
#
loop_
_entity.id
_entity.type
_entity.pdbx_description
1 polymer ?
#
loop_
_entity_poly.entity_id
_entity_poly.type
_entity_poly.pdbx_seq_one_letter_code
_entity_poly.pdbx_strand_id
1 'polypeptide(L)'
;MKFPKNFLWGGATAANQIEGAYNVDGKGLSVSDITTAGDLKNPRMLTYKLNGKLQEKPAAPGAGIPAGSVGAIDPNKYYPSHVAIDFYHRYKDDIKMFAEMGFKTFRLSIAWTRIFPKGDEKEPNQAGLDFYRKVFEECKKYNIEPLVTISHYEDPLYLSEKYKDWSDRKMIDCYVHYAETLFKEYKGLVKYWLTFNEINSALLMLGISSGGKVTDAQYQHAYQKLHYQFVASARAVKLAHKIDPNYVVGNMICGIVNYPMTPDPKDILANRHAWEKSIFYCGDVQCKGKYPTYAQRLWNEHNVHLDITDQDKKDLAEGKVDMYTFSYYMSNLVTTHKVKDKMSGNFAAGAKNPYLNYSDWGWATDPDGLQYFLEVIYDRYELPVMVVENGLGAVDKISSDGKIHDDYRIDYLKQHIEAMGRAIANGVDLIGYTTWGCIDLVSAGTGQMSKRYGFIYVDRDDKGNGTLDRMPKDSFYWYKKVIASNGQDLSE
;
A
#
# COMPACT_ATOMS: atom_id res chain seq x y z
N MET A 1 15.85 -14.82 -19.46
CA MET A 1 14.75 -13.85 -19.37
C MET A 1 15.34 -12.46 -19.56
N LYS A 2 14.71 -11.55 -20.31
CA LYS A 2 15.24 -10.19 -20.51
C LYS A 2 14.17 -9.18 -20.15
N PHE A 3 14.35 -8.51 -19.01
CA PHE A 3 13.55 -7.35 -18.64
C PHE A 3 13.82 -6.20 -19.62
N PRO A 4 12.86 -5.28 -19.83
CA PRO A 4 13.08 -4.05 -20.59
C PRO A 4 14.35 -3.32 -20.15
N LYS A 5 15.05 -2.65 -21.07
CA LYS A 5 16.31 -1.94 -20.75
C LYS A 5 16.12 -0.81 -19.73
N ASN A 6 14.94 -0.20 -19.74
CA ASN A 6 14.53 0.89 -18.87
C ASN A 6 13.60 0.42 -17.74
N PHE A 7 13.65 -0.86 -17.38
CA PHE A 7 12.83 -1.40 -16.30
C PHE A 7 13.11 -0.70 -14.97
N LEU A 8 12.06 -0.24 -14.30
CA LEU A 8 12.15 0.54 -13.07
C LEU A 8 12.32 -0.36 -11.85
N TRP A 9 13.55 -0.86 -11.66
CA TRP A 9 13.93 -1.55 -10.43
C TRP A 9 14.02 -0.59 -9.25
N GLY A 10 13.49 -0.99 -8.10
CA GLY A 10 13.56 -0.15 -6.91
C GLY A 10 13.08 -0.81 -5.64
N GLY A 11 12.67 0.04 -4.70
CA GLY A 11 12.09 -0.31 -3.41
C GLY A 11 10.99 0.66 -3.03
N ALA A 12 10.11 0.23 -2.12
CA ALA A 12 8.90 0.92 -1.73
C ALA A 12 8.77 1.05 -0.21
N THR A 13 8.28 2.19 0.25
CA THR A 13 7.97 2.49 1.65
C THR A 13 6.70 3.35 1.75
N ALA A 14 6.27 3.63 2.98
CA ALA A 14 5.23 4.60 3.30
C ALA A 14 5.69 5.55 4.41
N ALA A 15 5.33 6.83 4.34
CA ALA A 15 5.81 7.88 5.23
C ALA A 15 5.56 7.55 6.70
N ASN A 16 4.32 7.21 7.07
CA ASN A 16 3.93 6.78 8.41
C ASN A 16 4.70 5.57 8.98
N GLN A 17 5.38 4.79 8.12
CA GLN A 17 6.12 3.59 8.54
C GLN A 17 7.63 3.80 8.64
N ILE A 18 8.17 4.86 8.01
CA ILE A 18 9.62 5.13 8.02
C ILE A 18 10.02 6.49 8.60
N GLU A 19 9.23 7.54 8.39
CA GLU A 19 9.69 8.92 8.62
C GLU A 19 9.92 9.23 10.08
N GLY A 20 8.95 8.91 10.94
CA GLY A 20 8.96 9.37 12.32
C GLY A 20 8.71 10.88 12.41
N ALA A 21 9.29 11.51 13.44
CA ALA A 21 9.19 12.95 13.68
C ALA A 21 7.73 13.45 13.57
N TYR A 22 6.81 12.71 14.22
CA TYR A 22 5.37 12.82 13.96
C TYR A 22 4.75 14.19 14.28
N ASN A 23 5.42 14.99 15.11
CA ASN A 23 5.00 16.29 15.61
C ASN A 23 6.02 17.41 15.31
N VAL A 24 6.94 17.18 14.37
CA VAL A 24 7.97 18.15 13.96
C VAL A 24 7.49 18.96 12.77
N ASP A 25 7.94 20.22 12.66
CA ASP A 25 7.71 21.12 11.52
C ASP A 25 6.24 21.28 11.12
N GLY A 26 5.37 21.34 12.12
CA GLY A 26 3.95 21.61 11.95
C GLY A 26 3.13 20.40 11.45
N LYS A 27 3.71 19.20 11.37
CA LYS A 27 2.96 17.99 11.01
C LYS A 27 1.78 17.76 11.96
N GLY A 28 0.60 17.54 11.39
CA GLY A 28 -0.61 17.16 12.12
C GLY A 28 -0.63 15.69 12.54
N LEU A 29 -1.59 15.32 13.38
CA LEU A 29 -1.81 13.92 13.72
C LEU A 29 -2.51 13.22 12.56
N SER A 30 -1.99 12.06 12.19
CA SER A 30 -2.66 11.10 11.29
C SER A 30 -3.37 10.03 12.12
N VAL A 31 -4.20 9.22 11.46
CA VAL A 31 -4.78 8.01 12.08
C VAL A 31 -3.70 7.04 12.58
N SER A 32 -2.55 6.97 11.89
CA SER A 32 -1.42 6.13 12.31
C SER A 32 -0.82 6.59 13.64
N ASP A 33 -0.85 7.89 13.94
CA ASP A 33 -0.26 8.47 15.15
C ASP A 33 -1.05 8.19 16.43
N ILE A 34 -2.27 7.67 16.31
CA ILE A 34 -3.10 7.18 17.41
C ILE A 34 -3.24 5.64 17.39
N THR A 35 -2.41 4.96 16.60
CA THR A 35 -2.44 3.50 16.46
C THR A 35 -1.26 2.85 17.18
N THR A 36 -1.54 2.10 18.24
CA THR A 36 -0.52 1.43 19.05
C THR A 36 0.22 0.32 18.28
N ALA A 37 1.35 -0.14 18.83
CA ALA A 37 1.91 -1.44 18.44
C ALA A 37 0.96 -2.59 18.81
N GLY A 38 1.05 -3.70 18.08
CA GLY A 38 0.41 -4.97 18.35
C GLY A 38 1.40 -6.12 18.09
N ASP A 39 0.88 -7.33 17.93
CA ASP A 39 1.66 -8.53 17.62
C ASP A 39 0.81 -9.58 16.88
N LEU A 40 1.31 -10.80 16.73
CA LEU A 40 0.59 -11.91 16.06
C LEU A 40 -0.69 -12.34 16.77
N LYS A 41 -0.80 -12.10 18.07
CA LYS A 41 -1.93 -12.49 18.94
C LYS A 41 -2.83 -11.31 19.28
N ASN A 42 -2.27 -10.11 19.40
CA ASN A 42 -2.95 -8.90 19.82
C ASN A 42 -3.01 -7.89 18.67
N PRO A 43 -4.21 -7.43 18.27
CA PRO A 43 -4.32 -6.42 17.23
C PRO A 43 -3.69 -5.10 17.69
N ARG A 44 -3.29 -4.28 16.73
CA ARG A 44 -3.02 -2.86 16.97
C ARG A 44 -4.32 -2.18 17.45
N MET A 45 -4.20 -1.15 18.28
CA MET A 45 -5.37 -0.45 18.84
C MET A 45 -5.38 1.01 18.43
N LEU A 46 -6.55 1.52 18.01
CA LEU A 46 -6.83 2.94 17.85
C LEU A 46 -7.24 3.53 19.19
N THR A 47 -6.55 4.59 19.64
CA THR A 47 -6.86 5.28 20.89
C THR A 47 -7.65 6.57 20.66
N TYR A 48 -8.71 6.76 21.43
CA TYR A 48 -9.61 7.90 21.29
C TYR A 48 -10.25 8.27 22.63
N LYS A 49 -10.79 9.49 22.74
CA LYS A 49 -11.64 9.93 23.84
C LYS A 49 -13.09 9.97 23.38
N LEU A 50 -13.97 9.33 24.13
CA LEU A 50 -15.41 9.42 23.97
C LEU A 50 -16.02 9.91 25.28
N ASN A 51 -16.74 11.03 25.24
CA ASN A 51 -17.25 11.71 26.43
C ASN A 51 -16.15 12.02 27.47
N GLY A 52 -14.98 12.46 26.99
CA GLY A 52 -13.81 12.78 27.81
C GLY A 52 -13.03 11.58 28.36
N LYS A 53 -13.53 10.36 28.20
CA LYS A 53 -12.89 9.14 28.70
C LYS A 53 -12.05 8.48 27.60
N LEU A 54 -10.80 8.17 27.93
CA LEU A 54 -9.89 7.44 27.04
C LEU A 54 -10.38 6.00 26.85
N GLN A 55 -10.40 5.56 25.60
CA GLN A 55 -10.86 4.25 25.15
C GLN A 55 -10.01 3.79 23.97
N GLU A 56 -10.18 2.52 23.60
CA GLU A 56 -9.53 1.96 22.43
C GLU A 56 -10.39 0.92 21.73
N LYS A 57 -10.11 0.71 20.44
CA LYS A 57 -10.71 -0.35 19.62
C LYS A 57 -9.62 -0.97 18.73
N PRO A 58 -9.81 -2.22 18.26
CA PRO A 58 -8.92 -2.78 17.24
C PRO A 58 -8.82 -1.86 16.01
N ALA A 59 -7.59 -1.64 15.56
CA ALA A 59 -7.27 -0.91 14.35
C ALA A 59 -7.31 -1.85 13.14
N ALA A 60 -7.65 -1.29 11.98
CA ALA A 60 -7.46 -1.92 10.68
C ALA A 60 -7.04 -0.86 9.67
N PRO A 61 -6.34 -1.21 8.57
CA PRO A 61 -6.04 -0.25 7.51
C PRO A 61 -7.31 0.49 7.05
N GLY A 62 -7.27 1.83 7.10
CA GLY A 62 -8.40 2.68 6.73
C GLY A 62 -9.56 2.72 7.73
N ALA A 63 -9.40 2.19 8.95
CA ALA A 63 -10.41 2.29 10.00
C ALA A 63 -10.41 3.68 10.67
N GLY A 64 -11.58 4.31 10.74
CA GLY A 64 -11.79 5.52 11.54
C GLY A 64 -12.07 5.25 13.03
N ILE A 65 -12.06 6.31 13.81
CA ILE A 65 -12.51 6.30 15.21
C ILE A 65 -14.05 6.34 15.29
N PRO A 66 -14.68 5.93 16.41
CA PRO A 66 -16.13 5.98 16.56
C PRO A 66 -16.71 7.39 16.41
N ALA A 67 -17.93 7.50 15.90
CA ALA A 67 -18.61 8.78 15.76
C ALA A 67 -18.72 9.51 17.13
N GLY A 68 -18.41 10.81 17.14
CA GLY A 68 -18.44 11.63 18.36
C GLY A 68 -17.23 11.46 19.28
N SER A 69 -16.23 10.66 18.87
CA SER A 69 -14.94 10.59 19.55
C SER A 69 -13.91 11.55 18.97
N VAL A 70 -12.85 11.82 19.74
CA VAL A 70 -11.68 12.60 19.33
C VAL A 70 -10.46 11.70 19.52
N GLY A 71 -9.63 11.52 18.51
CA GLY A 71 -8.42 10.71 18.60
C GLY A 71 -7.49 11.25 19.68
N ALA A 72 -6.82 10.36 20.39
CA ALA A 72 -6.02 10.74 21.55
C ALA A 72 -4.80 9.86 21.69
N ILE A 73 -3.67 10.47 22.05
CA ILE A 73 -2.46 9.75 22.45
C ILE A 73 -2.56 9.46 23.94
N ASP A 74 -2.62 8.18 24.30
CA ASP A 74 -2.40 7.70 25.66
C ASP A 74 -0.90 7.77 26.00
N PRO A 75 -0.46 8.59 26.97
CA PRO A 75 0.95 8.71 27.32
C PRO A 75 1.54 7.41 27.90
N ASN A 76 0.71 6.44 28.29
CA ASN A 76 1.17 5.15 28.83
C ASN A 76 1.30 4.06 27.76
N LYS A 77 1.09 4.40 26.47
CA LYS A 77 1.14 3.45 25.36
C LYS A 77 2.23 3.78 24.37
N TYR A 78 2.64 2.76 23.63
CA TYR A 78 3.67 2.84 22.60
C TYR A 78 3.07 2.97 21.20
N TYR A 79 3.47 4.02 20.48
CA TYR A 79 3.07 4.31 19.10
C TYR A 79 4.30 4.23 18.20
N PRO A 80 4.48 3.11 17.47
CA PRO A 80 5.73 2.86 16.75
C PRO A 80 5.98 3.87 15.62
N SER A 81 4.93 4.44 15.01
CA SER A 81 5.03 5.44 13.93
C SER A 81 5.61 6.77 14.39
N HIS A 82 5.58 7.09 15.70
CA HIS A 82 6.03 8.40 16.20
C HIS A 82 7.50 8.68 15.92
N VAL A 83 8.32 7.63 15.99
CA VAL A 83 9.75 7.68 15.65
C VAL A 83 10.04 6.83 14.40
N ALA A 84 9.29 5.75 14.18
CA ALA A 84 9.52 4.81 13.07
C ALA A 84 11.01 4.41 12.98
N ILE A 85 11.68 4.69 11.85
CA ILE A 85 13.13 4.51 11.71
C ILE A 85 13.87 5.84 11.57
N ASP A 86 13.20 6.96 11.84
CA ASP A 86 13.77 8.30 11.77
C ASP A 86 14.30 8.68 10.36
N PHE A 87 13.64 8.19 9.31
CA PHE A 87 13.98 8.57 7.93
C PHE A 87 13.87 10.09 7.73
N TYR A 88 13.02 10.79 8.47
CA TYR A 88 12.89 12.25 8.41
C TYR A 88 14.23 12.98 8.55
N HIS A 89 15.09 12.52 9.46
CA HIS A 89 16.41 13.11 9.67
C HIS A 89 17.52 12.38 8.90
N ARG A 90 17.30 11.13 8.48
CA ARG A 90 18.34 10.23 7.92
C ARG A 90 18.20 9.92 6.43
N TYR A 91 17.20 10.50 5.74
CA TYR A 91 16.89 10.17 4.34
C TYR A 91 18.09 10.25 3.39
N LYS A 92 19.06 11.14 3.63
CA LYS A 92 20.24 11.26 2.76
C LYS A 92 21.11 10.01 2.77
N ASP A 93 21.34 9.45 3.95
CA ASP A 93 22.13 8.23 4.10
C ASP A 93 21.34 7.02 3.58
N ASP A 94 20.04 6.97 3.87
CA ASP A 94 19.15 5.91 3.39
C ASP A 94 19.07 5.90 1.85
N ILE A 95 18.87 7.06 1.20
CA ILE A 95 18.85 7.19 -0.27
C ILE A 95 20.20 6.87 -0.89
N LYS A 96 21.30 7.22 -0.22
CA LYS A 96 22.64 6.82 -0.67
C LYS A 96 22.76 5.29 -0.71
N MET A 97 22.27 4.57 0.30
CA MET A 97 22.25 3.10 0.28
C MET A 97 21.36 2.54 -0.84
N PHE A 98 20.24 3.19 -1.17
CA PHE A 98 19.41 2.81 -2.32
C PHE A 98 20.18 2.98 -3.65
N ALA A 99 20.94 4.07 -3.77
CA ALA A 99 21.81 4.31 -4.92
C ALA A 99 22.95 3.29 -5.01
N GLU A 100 23.51 2.86 -3.88
CA GLU A 100 24.55 1.81 -3.82
C GLU A 100 24.05 0.44 -4.32
N MET A 101 22.76 0.13 -4.13
CA MET A 101 22.10 -1.02 -4.76
C MET A 101 21.79 -0.78 -6.25
N GLY A 102 21.79 0.47 -6.71
CA GLY A 102 21.58 0.84 -8.11
C GLY A 102 20.13 1.09 -8.48
N PHE A 103 19.26 1.41 -7.51
CA PHE A 103 17.84 1.72 -7.72
C PHE A 103 17.63 2.67 -8.91
N LYS A 104 16.60 2.38 -9.71
CA LYS A 104 16.10 3.25 -10.78
C LYS A 104 14.90 4.06 -10.33
N THR A 105 14.15 3.53 -9.38
CA THR A 105 13.02 4.23 -8.77
C THR A 105 12.98 4.00 -7.26
N PHE A 106 12.41 4.96 -6.54
CA PHE A 106 12.08 4.81 -5.13
C PHE A 106 10.63 5.21 -4.93
N ARG A 107 9.82 4.25 -4.44
CA ARG A 107 8.43 4.48 -4.12
C ARG A 107 8.28 4.90 -2.67
N LEU A 108 7.56 6.01 -2.45
CA LEU A 108 7.21 6.52 -1.13
C LEU A 108 5.85 7.19 -1.16
N SER A 109 5.28 7.49 0.01
CA SER A 109 4.14 8.40 0.13
C SER A 109 4.58 9.77 0.60
N ILE A 110 3.77 10.77 0.29
CA ILE A 110 3.82 12.06 0.99
C ILE A 110 2.78 11.99 2.10
N ALA A 111 3.21 12.24 3.34
CA ALA A 111 2.33 12.34 4.48
C ALA A 111 1.43 13.57 4.31
N TRP A 112 0.14 13.34 4.08
CA TRP A 112 -0.86 14.40 3.93
C TRP A 112 -0.81 15.37 5.11
N THR A 113 -0.62 14.85 6.32
CA THR A 113 -0.49 15.64 7.56
C THR A 113 0.73 16.55 7.64
N ARG A 114 1.75 16.36 6.80
CA ARG A 114 2.85 17.32 6.67
C ARG A 114 2.49 18.51 5.79
N ILE A 115 1.64 18.31 4.79
CA ILE A 115 1.27 19.36 3.83
C ILE A 115 0.02 20.11 4.30
N PHE A 116 -1.01 19.39 4.71
CA PHE A 116 -2.23 19.92 5.30
C PHE A 116 -2.48 19.23 6.64
N PRO A 117 -1.97 19.79 7.76
CA PRO A 117 -2.03 19.17 9.09
C PRO A 117 -3.44 18.75 9.54
N LYS A 118 -4.45 19.54 9.21
CA LYS A 118 -5.87 19.21 9.42
C LYS A 118 -6.54 18.71 8.16
N GLY A 119 -6.01 19.03 6.98
CA GLY A 119 -6.46 18.53 5.69
C GLY A 119 -7.40 19.48 4.94
N ASP A 120 -7.92 20.51 5.61
CA ASP A 120 -8.86 21.48 5.05
C ASP A 120 -8.37 22.94 5.17
N GLU A 121 -7.09 23.14 5.51
CA GLU A 121 -6.46 24.44 5.43
C GLU A 121 -6.39 24.93 3.98
N LYS A 122 -6.46 26.25 3.79
CA LYS A 122 -6.36 26.87 2.46
C LYS A 122 -4.93 26.82 1.93
N GLU A 123 -3.97 27.19 2.78
CA GLU A 123 -2.55 27.22 2.43
C GLU A 123 -1.84 25.98 2.98
N PRO A 124 -0.90 25.40 2.21
CA PRO A 124 -0.10 24.28 2.67
C PRO A 124 0.93 24.70 3.72
N ASN A 125 1.38 23.74 4.52
CA ASN A 125 2.53 23.89 5.38
C ASN A 125 3.83 23.81 4.58
N GLN A 126 4.51 24.96 4.44
CA GLN A 126 5.73 25.09 3.65
C GLN A 126 6.86 24.16 4.12
N ALA A 127 7.02 23.95 5.43
CA ALA A 127 8.08 23.08 5.95
C ALA A 127 7.91 21.63 5.51
N GLY A 128 6.66 21.15 5.43
CA GLY A 128 6.33 19.86 4.85
C GLY A 128 6.66 19.79 3.35
N LEU A 129 6.35 20.86 2.60
CA LEU A 129 6.67 20.92 1.17
C LEU A 129 8.19 20.85 0.94
N ASP A 130 8.95 21.64 1.71
CA ASP A 130 10.41 21.72 1.66
C ASP A 130 11.09 20.40 2.01
N PHE A 131 10.54 19.64 2.97
CA PHE A 131 11.06 18.33 3.33
C PHE A 131 11.04 17.37 2.13
N TYR A 132 9.88 17.18 1.49
CA TYR A 132 9.79 16.27 0.35
C TYR A 132 10.54 16.78 -0.88
N ARG A 133 10.62 18.11 -1.09
CA ARG A 133 11.49 18.69 -2.12
C ARG A 133 12.93 18.20 -1.95
N LYS A 134 13.48 18.29 -0.73
CA LYS A 134 14.85 17.83 -0.43
C LYS A 134 15.00 16.32 -0.61
N VAL A 135 13.99 15.52 -0.23
CA VAL A 135 13.98 14.07 -0.45
C VAL A 135 14.04 13.74 -1.95
N PHE A 136 13.21 14.40 -2.77
CA PHE A 136 13.19 14.17 -4.22
C PHE A 136 14.45 14.68 -4.92
N GLU A 137 14.99 15.81 -4.49
CA GLU A 137 16.28 16.32 -4.98
C GLU A 137 17.43 15.36 -4.64
N GLU A 138 17.44 14.76 -3.45
CA GLU A 138 18.42 13.74 -3.09
C GLU A 138 18.24 12.46 -3.92
N CYS A 139 17.00 12.04 -4.23
CA CYS A 139 16.77 10.94 -5.18
C CYS A 139 17.33 11.27 -6.57
N LYS A 140 17.04 12.47 -7.09
CA LYS A 140 17.51 12.92 -8.42
C LYS A 140 19.02 13.02 -8.51
N LYS A 141 19.70 13.43 -7.43
CA LYS A 141 21.17 13.43 -7.33
C LYS A 141 21.79 12.06 -7.67
N TYR A 142 21.08 10.96 -7.38
CA TYR A 142 21.51 9.60 -7.69
C TYR A 142 20.81 8.99 -8.91
N ASN A 143 20.07 9.77 -9.69
CA ASN A 143 19.24 9.31 -10.82
C ASN A 143 18.17 8.28 -10.42
N ILE A 144 17.62 8.41 -9.21
CA ILE A 144 16.49 7.61 -8.73
C ILE A 144 15.22 8.40 -9.02
N GLU A 145 14.31 7.82 -9.80
CA GLU A 145 13.02 8.43 -10.10
C GLU A 145 12.03 8.21 -8.95
N PRO A 146 11.47 9.27 -8.35
CA PRO A 146 10.42 9.08 -7.34
C PRO A 146 9.14 8.52 -7.96
N LEU A 147 8.56 7.52 -7.30
CA LEU A 147 7.19 7.04 -7.52
C LEU A 147 6.36 7.39 -6.29
N VAL A 148 5.47 8.37 -6.40
CA VAL A 148 4.85 8.99 -5.22
C VAL A 148 3.40 8.56 -5.05
N THR A 149 3.07 7.98 -3.88
CA THR A 149 1.69 7.69 -3.50
C THR A 149 1.11 8.88 -2.72
N ILE A 150 -0.02 9.43 -3.20
CA ILE A 150 -0.61 10.65 -2.62
C ILE A 150 -1.26 10.35 -1.26
N SER A 151 -2.09 9.31 -1.16
CA SER A 151 -2.67 8.84 0.13
C SER A 151 -2.29 7.40 0.40
N HIS A 152 -1.63 7.16 1.55
CA HIS A 152 -1.15 5.85 1.99
C HIS A 152 -1.46 5.60 3.48
N TYR A 153 -2.74 5.34 3.79
CA TYR A 153 -3.20 4.96 5.14
C TYR A 153 -2.88 5.97 6.26
N GLU A 154 -2.73 7.26 5.92
CA GLU A 154 -2.25 8.30 6.84
C GLU A 154 -3.01 9.63 6.73
N ASP A 155 -4.30 9.54 6.39
CA ASP A 155 -5.20 10.70 6.33
C ASP A 155 -5.15 11.52 7.64
N PRO A 156 -5.25 12.85 7.57
CA PRO A 156 -5.31 13.69 8.77
C PRO A 156 -6.42 13.26 9.71
N LEU A 157 -6.09 13.09 10.99
CA LEU A 157 -7.02 12.67 12.03
C LEU A 157 -8.20 13.64 12.12
N TYR A 158 -7.95 14.93 11.92
CA TYR A 158 -8.99 15.96 11.91
C TYR A 158 -10.06 15.71 10.83
N LEU A 159 -9.67 15.29 9.61
CA LEU A 159 -10.63 14.93 8.57
C LEU A 159 -11.46 13.72 9.00
N SER A 160 -10.83 12.71 9.60
CA SER A 160 -11.52 11.54 10.12
C SER A 160 -12.57 11.90 11.18
N GLU A 161 -12.26 12.85 12.07
CA GLU A 161 -13.17 13.36 13.11
C GLU A 161 -14.32 14.19 12.53
N LYS A 162 -13.98 15.16 11.68
CA LYS A 162 -14.93 16.16 11.16
C LYS A 162 -15.86 15.60 10.10
N TYR A 163 -15.31 14.81 9.17
CA TYR A 163 -16.02 14.30 8.00
C TYR A 163 -16.38 12.82 8.12
N LYS A 164 -16.08 12.20 9.27
CA LYS A 164 -16.31 10.77 9.54
C LYS A 164 -15.61 9.92 8.49
N ASP A 165 -14.31 10.13 8.36
CA ASP A 165 -13.47 9.55 7.30
C ASP A 165 -14.01 9.97 5.91
N TRP A 166 -13.97 9.10 4.90
CA TRP A 166 -14.50 9.33 3.56
C TRP A 166 -16.04 9.21 3.44
N SER A 167 -16.79 9.54 4.50
CA SER A 167 -18.26 9.53 4.46
C SER A 167 -18.87 10.82 3.91
N ASP A 168 -18.12 11.92 3.94
CA ASP A 168 -18.56 13.22 3.45
C ASP A 168 -17.95 13.51 2.07
N ARG A 169 -18.79 13.97 1.13
CA ARG A 169 -18.38 14.34 -0.23
C ARG A 169 -17.29 15.41 -0.25
N LYS A 170 -17.20 16.26 0.77
CA LYS A 170 -16.14 17.29 0.91
C LYS A 170 -14.73 16.72 0.98
N MET A 171 -14.56 15.43 1.31
CA MET A 171 -13.27 14.77 1.26
C MET A 171 -12.67 14.74 -0.16
N ILE A 172 -13.52 14.72 -1.19
CA ILE A 172 -13.09 14.84 -2.59
C ILE A 172 -12.31 16.13 -2.78
N ASP A 173 -12.86 17.26 -2.33
CA ASP A 173 -12.26 18.58 -2.54
C ASP A 173 -10.98 18.74 -1.71
N CYS A 174 -10.95 18.23 -0.47
CA CYS A 174 -9.75 18.23 0.38
C CYS A 174 -8.61 17.45 -0.29
N TYR A 175 -8.89 16.27 -0.83
CA TYR A 175 -7.90 15.45 -1.53
C TYR A 175 -7.45 16.09 -2.84
N VAL A 176 -8.37 16.64 -3.63
CA VAL A 176 -8.03 17.28 -4.91
C VAL A 176 -7.17 18.53 -4.68
N HIS A 177 -7.46 19.32 -3.66
CA HIS A 177 -6.61 20.46 -3.25
C HIS A 177 -5.22 20.02 -2.83
N TYR A 178 -5.15 18.93 -2.06
CA TYR A 178 -3.88 18.32 -1.68
C TYR A 178 -3.09 17.86 -2.91
N ALA A 179 -3.69 17.04 -3.79
CA ALA A 179 -3.07 16.56 -5.01
C ALA A 179 -2.62 17.71 -5.94
N GLU A 180 -3.45 18.75 -6.11
CA GLU A 180 -3.09 19.96 -6.88
C GLU A 180 -1.81 20.61 -6.36
N THR A 181 -1.72 20.77 -5.05
CA THR A 181 -0.57 21.36 -4.39
C THR A 181 0.69 20.54 -4.69
N LEU A 182 0.62 19.21 -4.58
CA LEU A 182 1.77 18.35 -4.85
C LEU A 182 2.21 18.39 -6.31
N PHE A 183 1.25 18.31 -7.24
CA PHE A 183 1.54 18.37 -8.67
C PHE A 183 2.20 19.70 -9.03
N LYS A 184 1.72 20.83 -8.49
CA LYS A 184 2.37 22.13 -8.76
C LYS A 184 3.76 22.22 -8.14
N GLU A 185 3.91 21.82 -6.88
CA GLU A 185 5.16 21.96 -6.12
C GLU A 185 6.28 21.10 -6.69
N TYR A 186 5.97 19.85 -7.05
CA TYR A 186 6.97 18.83 -7.42
C TYR A 186 7.05 18.58 -8.93
N LYS A 187 6.50 19.50 -9.74
CA LYS A 187 6.68 19.49 -11.19
C LYS A 187 8.16 19.49 -11.57
N GLY A 188 8.53 18.56 -12.45
CA GLY A 188 9.92 18.33 -12.85
C GLY A 188 10.75 17.46 -11.88
N LEU A 189 10.29 17.26 -10.64
CA LEU A 189 10.96 16.39 -9.65
C LEU A 189 10.35 14.99 -9.59
N VAL A 190 9.04 14.87 -9.79
CA VAL A 190 8.32 13.59 -9.73
C VAL A 190 7.56 13.38 -11.03
N LYS A 191 7.78 12.24 -11.69
CA LYS A 191 7.01 11.88 -12.89
C LYS A 191 5.83 10.94 -12.59
N TYR A 192 6.04 9.96 -11.72
CA TYR A 192 5.09 8.87 -11.48
C TYR A 192 4.34 9.09 -10.16
N TRP A 193 3.01 9.00 -10.24
CA TRP A 193 2.11 9.23 -9.12
C TRP A 193 1.12 8.07 -8.96
N LEU A 194 0.75 7.75 -7.72
CA LEU A 194 -0.33 6.82 -7.39
C LEU A 194 -1.36 7.53 -6.52
N THR A 195 -2.65 7.34 -6.78
CA THR A 195 -3.69 8.10 -6.06
C THR A 195 -3.93 7.62 -4.64
N PHE A 196 -4.45 6.40 -4.47
CA PHE A 196 -4.81 5.82 -3.19
C PHE A 196 -4.16 4.45 -3.07
N ASN A 197 -3.35 4.24 -2.02
CA ASN A 197 -2.75 2.95 -1.74
C ASN A 197 -3.82 1.90 -1.49
N GLU A 198 -3.71 0.75 -2.16
CA GLU A 198 -4.51 -0.45 -1.92
C GLU A 198 -6.01 -0.13 -1.72
N ILE A 199 -6.57 0.68 -2.62
CA ILE A 199 -7.91 1.27 -2.44
C ILE A 199 -9.01 0.21 -2.20
N ASN A 200 -8.86 -0.98 -2.77
CA ASN A 200 -9.75 -2.13 -2.59
C ASN A 200 -9.73 -2.72 -1.16
N SER A 201 -8.77 -2.35 -0.31
CA SER A 201 -8.73 -2.72 1.10
C SER A 201 -9.99 -2.31 1.86
N ALA A 202 -10.70 -1.25 1.40
CA ALA A 202 -11.98 -0.83 1.98
C ALA A 202 -13.04 -1.96 1.97
N LEU A 203 -13.00 -2.86 0.99
CA LEU A 203 -13.88 -4.03 0.92
C LEU A 203 -13.21 -5.30 1.45
N LEU A 204 -11.92 -5.51 1.15
CA LEU A 204 -11.18 -6.70 1.59
C LEU A 204 -11.16 -6.82 3.12
N MET A 205 -10.84 -5.71 3.80
CA MET A 205 -10.69 -5.70 5.25
C MET A 205 -12.02 -5.76 5.99
N LEU A 206 -13.12 -5.40 5.35
CA LEU A 206 -14.43 -5.32 6.00
C LEU A 206 -14.85 -6.68 6.60
N GLY A 207 -14.67 -7.75 5.83
CA GLY A 207 -14.96 -9.12 6.27
C GLY A 207 -13.99 -9.63 7.33
N ILE A 208 -12.69 -9.34 7.18
CA ILE A 208 -11.63 -9.80 8.09
C ILE A 208 -11.78 -9.13 9.46
N SER A 209 -11.91 -7.81 9.50
CA SER A 209 -11.98 -7.02 10.73
C SER A 209 -13.31 -7.17 11.48
N SER A 210 -14.39 -7.60 10.81
CA SER A 210 -15.70 -7.86 11.45
C SER A 210 -15.91 -9.34 11.83
N GLY A 211 -14.86 -10.18 11.77
CA GLY A 211 -15.00 -11.62 12.06
C GLY A 211 -16.02 -12.33 11.17
N GLY A 212 -16.16 -11.87 9.92
CA GLY A 212 -17.13 -12.37 8.94
C GLY A 212 -18.57 -11.87 9.11
N LYS A 213 -18.89 -11.06 10.15
CA LYS A 213 -20.22 -10.52 10.38
C LYS A 213 -20.27 -9.03 10.03
N VAL A 214 -20.47 -8.75 8.74
CA VAL A 214 -20.57 -7.39 8.23
C VAL A 214 -22.03 -7.02 8.02
N THR A 215 -22.44 -5.84 8.47
CA THR A 215 -23.79 -5.31 8.29
C THR A 215 -23.93 -4.55 6.96
N ASP A 216 -25.16 -4.44 6.44
CA ASP A 216 -25.45 -3.64 5.24
C ASP A 216 -25.00 -2.17 5.40
N ALA A 217 -25.13 -1.60 6.60
CA ALA A 217 -24.65 -0.24 6.88
C ALA A 217 -23.11 -0.10 6.74
N GLN A 218 -22.35 -1.14 7.09
CA GLN A 218 -20.90 -1.15 6.88
C GLN A 218 -20.55 -1.28 5.40
N TYR A 219 -21.29 -2.09 4.63
CA TYR A 219 -21.13 -2.16 3.18
C TYR A 219 -21.49 -0.84 2.49
N GLN A 220 -22.61 -0.22 2.87
CA GLN A 220 -23.02 1.10 2.41
C GLN A 220 -21.89 2.12 2.61
N HIS A 221 -21.33 2.18 3.82
CA HIS A 221 -20.22 3.08 4.12
C HIS A 221 -18.98 2.78 3.26
N ALA A 222 -18.57 1.51 3.15
CA ALA A 222 -17.39 1.12 2.37
C ALA A 222 -17.53 1.45 0.88
N TYR A 223 -18.69 1.17 0.27
CA TYR A 223 -18.91 1.50 -1.14
C TYR A 223 -19.07 3.00 -1.38
N GLN A 224 -19.69 3.75 -0.45
CA GLN A 224 -19.76 5.21 -0.56
C GLN A 224 -18.38 5.87 -0.45
N LYS A 225 -17.56 5.39 0.49
CA LYS A 225 -16.14 5.78 0.61
C LYS A 225 -15.40 5.54 -0.70
N LEU A 226 -15.51 4.33 -1.26
CA LEU A 226 -14.89 4.00 -2.54
C LEU A 226 -15.37 4.91 -3.67
N HIS A 227 -16.68 5.20 -3.76
CA HIS A 227 -17.19 6.10 -4.78
C HIS A 227 -16.51 7.49 -4.71
N TYR A 228 -16.45 8.09 -3.53
CA TYR A 228 -15.79 9.39 -3.37
C TYR A 228 -14.30 9.33 -3.67
N GLN A 229 -13.60 8.26 -3.26
CA GLN A 229 -12.19 8.07 -3.60
C GLN A 229 -11.97 7.87 -5.11
N PHE A 230 -12.86 7.17 -5.82
CA PHE A 230 -12.77 7.05 -7.28
C PHE A 230 -12.94 8.39 -7.98
N VAL A 231 -13.91 9.21 -7.55
CA VAL A 231 -14.11 10.56 -8.11
C VAL A 231 -12.91 11.46 -7.80
N ALA A 232 -12.38 11.41 -6.58
CA ALA A 232 -11.19 12.16 -6.18
C ALA A 232 -9.95 11.75 -6.98
N SER A 233 -9.74 10.45 -7.18
CA SER A 233 -8.68 9.89 -8.02
C SER A 233 -8.81 10.39 -9.47
N ALA A 234 -10.00 10.28 -10.07
CA ALA A 234 -10.23 10.69 -11.44
C ALA A 234 -10.04 12.21 -11.64
N ARG A 235 -10.48 13.03 -10.68
CA ARG A 235 -10.21 14.48 -10.68
C ARG A 235 -8.72 14.79 -10.55
N ALA A 236 -7.99 14.06 -9.71
CA ALA A 236 -6.54 14.22 -9.58
C ALA A 236 -5.80 13.83 -10.87
N VAL A 237 -6.20 12.75 -11.55
CA VAL A 237 -5.65 12.37 -12.88
C VAL A 237 -5.83 13.50 -13.88
N LYS A 238 -7.07 13.99 -14.07
CA LYS A 238 -7.37 15.10 -14.98
C LYS A 238 -6.54 16.34 -14.67
N LEU A 239 -6.37 16.63 -13.39
CA LEU A 239 -5.61 17.77 -12.92
C LEU A 239 -4.11 17.61 -13.17
N ALA A 240 -3.56 16.41 -12.91
CA ALA A 240 -2.17 16.08 -13.19
C ALA A 240 -1.85 16.35 -14.66
N HIS A 241 -2.61 15.78 -15.59
CA HIS A 241 -2.38 15.96 -17.03
C HIS A 241 -2.57 17.41 -17.50
N LYS A 242 -3.45 18.18 -16.83
CA LYS A 242 -3.59 19.61 -17.09
C LYS A 242 -2.37 20.42 -16.63
N ILE A 243 -1.75 20.04 -15.50
CA ILE A 243 -0.58 20.72 -14.94
C ILE A 243 0.70 20.33 -15.70
N ASP A 244 0.88 19.05 -15.99
CA ASP A 244 1.98 18.51 -16.77
C ASP A 244 1.53 17.27 -17.56
N PRO A 245 1.51 17.31 -18.90
CA PRO A 245 1.13 16.16 -19.72
C PRO A 245 2.13 14.99 -19.63
N ASN A 246 3.30 15.18 -19.01
CA ASN A 246 4.29 14.10 -18.82
C ASN A 246 4.05 13.27 -17.55
N TYR A 247 3.13 13.68 -16.68
CA TYR A 247 2.79 12.88 -15.51
C TYR A 247 2.16 11.56 -15.91
N VAL A 248 2.52 10.53 -15.16
CA VAL A 248 1.95 9.19 -15.26
C VAL A 248 1.27 8.89 -13.93
N VAL A 249 -0.06 8.80 -13.93
CA VAL A 249 -0.86 8.59 -12.73
C VAL A 249 -1.47 7.20 -12.76
N GLY A 250 -1.05 6.35 -11.82
CA GLY A 250 -1.55 4.99 -11.64
C GLY A 250 -2.61 4.87 -10.54
N ASN A 251 -3.37 3.78 -10.60
CA ASN A 251 -4.09 3.28 -9.42
C ASN A 251 -3.11 2.54 -8.49
N MET A 252 -3.57 2.07 -7.33
CA MET A 252 -2.84 1.09 -6.54
C MET A 252 -3.82 0.09 -5.92
N ILE A 253 -3.70 -1.19 -6.28
CA ILE A 253 -4.58 -2.28 -5.86
C ILE A 253 -3.82 -3.26 -4.96
N CYS A 254 -4.43 -3.67 -3.85
CA CYS A 254 -4.00 -4.83 -3.09
C CYS A 254 -4.23 -6.09 -3.94
N GLY A 255 -3.17 -6.59 -4.58
CA GLY A 255 -3.24 -7.72 -5.49
C GLY A 255 -3.20 -9.03 -4.73
N ILE A 256 -4.32 -9.76 -4.78
CA ILE A 256 -4.44 -11.10 -4.22
C ILE A 256 -5.11 -11.97 -5.28
N VAL A 257 -4.44 -13.05 -5.65
CA VAL A 257 -5.04 -14.07 -6.49
C VAL A 257 -6.01 -14.90 -5.66
N ASN A 258 -7.23 -15.06 -6.15
CA ASN A 258 -8.15 -16.06 -5.62
C ASN A 258 -8.13 -17.25 -6.59
N TYR A 259 -7.85 -18.46 -6.10
CA TYR A 259 -8.03 -19.71 -6.84
C TYR A 259 -9.33 -20.40 -6.41
N PRO A 260 -10.02 -21.12 -7.32
CA PRO A 260 -11.05 -22.08 -6.91
C PRO A 260 -10.38 -23.33 -6.29
N MET A 261 -10.91 -23.83 -5.17
CA MET A 261 -10.38 -25.05 -4.53
C MET A 261 -10.58 -26.30 -5.37
N THR A 262 -11.71 -26.36 -6.09
CA THR A 262 -12.10 -27.53 -6.86
C THR A 262 -12.66 -27.09 -8.22
N PRO A 263 -12.74 -28.02 -9.21
CA PRO A 263 -13.46 -27.75 -10.45
C PRO A 263 -14.99 -27.76 -10.29
N ASP A 264 -15.55 -27.83 -9.07
CA ASP A 264 -17.00 -27.68 -8.87
C ASP A 264 -17.45 -26.33 -9.47
N PRO A 265 -18.42 -26.30 -10.39
CA PRO A 265 -18.95 -25.05 -10.95
C PRO A 265 -19.33 -24.00 -9.88
N LYS A 266 -19.71 -24.42 -8.67
CA LYS A 266 -19.97 -23.52 -7.54
C LYS A 266 -18.71 -22.82 -7.04
N ASP A 267 -17.58 -23.53 -6.96
CA ASP A 267 -16.28 -22.95 -6.62
C ASP A 267 -15.78 -22.02 -7.74
N ILE A 268 -16.03 -22.36 -9.01
CA ILE A 268 -15.71 -21.50 -10.15
C ILE A 268 -16.51 -20.18 -10.10
N LEU A 269 -17.81 -20.24 -9.83
CA LEU A 269 -18.64 -19.03 -9.69
C LEU A 269 -18.26 -18.21 -8.46
N ALA A 270 -18.01 -18.86 -7.32
CA ALA A 270 -17.56 -18.18 -6.10
C ALA A 270 -16.21 -17.47 -6.32
N ASN A 271 -15.28 -18.12 -7.04
CA ASN A 271 -14.01 -17.55 -7.42
C ASN A 271 -14.17 -16.30 -8.29
N ARG A 272 -15.01 -16.37 -9.34
CA ARG A 272 -15.31 -15.22 -10.19
C ARG A 272 -15.87 -14.04 -9.38
N HIS A 273 -16.85 -14.30 -8.50
CA HIS A 273 -17.41 -13.25 -7.65
C HIS A 273 -16.39 -12.67 -6.67
N ALA A 274 -15.48 -13.50 -6.15
CA ALA A 274 -14.37 -13.04 -5.33
C ALA A 274 -13.51 -12.04 -6.11
N TRP A 275 -13.02 -12.39 -7.30
CA TRP A 275 -12.25 -11.49 -8.18
C TRP A 275 -12.98 -10.20 -8.53
N GLU A 276 -14.27 -10.30 -8.90
CA GLU A 276 -15.12 -9.15 -9.24
C GLU A 276 -15.19 -8.16 -8.07
N LYS A 277 -15.36 -8.63 -6.83
CA LYS A 277 -15.44 -7.80 -5.64
C LYS A 277 -14.07 -7.31 -5.15
N SER A 278 -13.06 -8.19 -5.12
CA SER A 278 -11.78 -7.92 -4.46
C SER A 278 -10.81 -7.13 -5.34
N ILE A 279 -10.80 -7.37 -6.65
CA ILE A 279 -9.80 -6.80 -7.56
C ILE A 279 -10.47 -5.94 -8.63
N PHE A 280 -11.39 -6.52 -9.39
CA PHE A 280 -11.88 -5.88 -10.60
C PHE A 280 -12.82 -4.72 -10.34
N TYR A 281 -13.56 -4.65 -9.23
CA TYR A 281 -14.44 -3.51 -8.96
C TYR A 281 -13.67 -2.18 -8.93
N CYS A 282 -12.59 -2.11 -8.15
CA CYS A 282 -11.76 -0.90 -8.05
C CYS A 282 -10.90 -0.69 -9.30
N GLY A 283 -10.39 -1.78 -9.90
CA GLY A 283 -9.62 -1.71 -11.14
C GLY A 283 -10.46 -1.21 -12.33
N ASP A 284 -11.65 -1.76 -12.53
CA ASP A 284 -12.54 -1.39 -13.64
C ASP A 284 -12.96 0.08 -13.55
N VAL A 285 -13.31 0.59 -12.36
CA VAL A 285 -13.70 2.00 -12.23
C VAL A 285 -12.55 2.94 -12.62
N GLN A 286 -11.34 2.67 -12.15
CA GLN A 286 -10.18 3.54 -12.39
C GLN A 286 -9.58 3.39 -13.80
N CYS A 287 -9.56 2.19 -14.36
CA CYS A 287 -8.96 1.93 -15.67
C CYS A 287 -9.96 2.12 -16.83
N LYS A 288 -11.25 1.80 -16.61
CA LYS A 288 -12.29 1.91 -17.65
C LYS A 288 -13.15 3.17 -17.51
N GLY A 289 -13.01 3.91 -16.40
CA GLY A 289 -13.71 5.16 -16.15
C GLY A 289 -15.22 5.00 -15.93
N LYS A 290 -15.68 3.80 -15.57
CA LYS A 290 -17.10 3.50 -15.34
C LYS A 290 -17.27 2.29 -14.42
N TYR A 291 -18.43 2.23 -13.77
CA TYR A 291 -18.80 1.06 -13.00
C TYR A 291 -19.02 -0.16 -13.92
N PRO A 292 -18.50 -1.35 -13.53
CA PRO A 292 -18.76 -2.58 -14.27
C PRO A 292 -20.21 -3.04 -14.12
N THR A 293 -20.69 -3.89 -15.04
CA THR A 293 -22.08 -4.37 -15.04
C THR A 293 -22.44 -5.15 -13.77
N TYR A 294 -21.50 -5.91 -13.20
CA TYR A 294 -21.69 -6.64 -11.96
C TYR A 294 -21.74 -5.74 -10.71
N ALA A 295 -21.45 -4.43 -10.82
CA ALA A 295 -21.57 -3.50 -9.69
C ALA A 295 -23.01 -3.49 -9.14
N GLN A 296 -24.02 -3.58 -10.01
CA GLN A 296 -25.42 -3.67 -9.59
C GLN A 296 -25.67 -4.88 -8.68
N ARG A 297 -25.07 -6.04 -9.00
CA ARG A 297 -25.15 -7.23 -8.16
C ARG A 297 -24.50 -6.98 -6.79
N LEU A 298 -23.29 -6.44 -6.80
CA LEU A 298 -22.53 -6.13 -5.58
C LEU A 298 -23.27 -5.16 -4.65
N TRP A 299 -23.99 -4.18 -5.21
CA TRP A 299 -24.80 -3.25 -4.43
C TRP A 299 -26.09 -3.89 -3.90
N ASN A 300 -26.77 -4.69 -4.73
CA ASN A 300 -28.00 -5.39 -4.35
C ASN A 300 -27.77 -6.44 -3.25
N GLU A 301 -26.59 -7.09 -3.22
CA GLU A 301 -26.23 -8.08 -2.18
C GLU A 301 -26.31 -7.51 -0.75
N HIS A 302 -26.18 -6.19 -0.59
CA HIS A 302 -26.14 -5.51 0.71
C HIS A 302 -26.97 -4.21 0.76
N ASN A 303 -27.98 -4.09 -0.10
CA ASN A 303 -28.89 -2.93 -0.16
C ASN A 303 -28.18 -1.56 -0.21
N VAL A 304 -27.12 -1.48 -1.01
CA VAL A 304 -26.27 -0.29 -1.12
C VAL A 304 -26.89 0.72 -2.09
N HIS A 305 -27.00 1.97 -1.65
CA HIS A 305 -27.47 3.12 -2.42
C HIS A 305 -26.42 4.23 -2.38
N LEU A 306 -25.74 4.44 -3.51
CA LEU A 306 -24.64 5.40 -3.59
C LEU A 306 -25.14 6.77 -4.02
N ASP A 307 -24.62 7.81 -3.37
CA ASP A 307 -24.68 9.19 -3.88
C ASP A 307 -23.73 9.30 -5.07
N ILE A 308 -24.26 9.13 -6.29
CA ILE A 308 -23.55 9.26 -7.57
C ILE A 308 -24.23 10.36 -8.39
N THR A 309 -23.51 11.44 -8.67
CA THR A 309 -23.98 12.52 -9.54
C THR A 309 -23.60 12.27 -11.00
N ASP A 310 -24.23 12.98 -11.94
CA ASP A 310 -23.83 12.92 -13.35
C ASP A 310 -22.43 13.52 -13.58
N GLN A 311 -22.04 14.50 -12.77
CA GLN A 311 -20.67 15.03 -12.79
C GLN A 311 -19.65 13.97 -12.34
N ASP A 312 -19.98 13.13 -11.35
CA ASP A 312 -19.11 12.03 -10.93
C ASP A 312 -18.87 11.06 -12.08
N LYS A 313 -19.91 10.67 -12.82
CA LYS A 313 -19.77 9.78 -14.00
C LYS A 313 -18.86 10.39 -15.06
N LYS A 314 -18.98 11.70 -15.30
CA LYS A 314 -18.13 12.44 -16.23
C LYS A 314 -16.69 12.46 -15.76
N ASP A 315 -16.46 12.77 -14.48
CA ASP A 315 -15.12 12.80 -13.89
C ASP A 315 -14.44 11.43 -14.01
N LEU A 316 -15.14 10.34 -13.69
CA LEU A 316 -14.62 8.97 -13.84
C LEU A 316 -14.24 8.65 -15.29
N ALA A 317 -15.09 9.01 -16.26
CA ALA A 317 -14.85 8.72 -17.68
C ALA A 317 -13.63 9.48 -18.24
N GLU A 318 -13.41 10.70 -17.75
CA GLU A 318 -12.34 11.60 -18.19
C GLU A 318 -11.03 11.39 -17.42
N GLY A 319 -11.07 10.81 -16.21
CA GLY A 319 -9.92 10.66 -15.32
C GLY A 319 -9.45 9.22 -15.14
N LYS A 320 -9.26 8.50 -16.25
CA LYS A 320 -8.73 7.12 -16.23
C LYS A 320 -7.23 7.11 -15.96
N VAL A 321 -6.77 6.16 -15.16
CA VAL A 321 -5.34 6.00 -14.85
C VAL A 321 -4.51 5.59 -16.07
N ASP A 322 -3.24 5.98 -16.08
CA ASP A 322 -2.29 5.73 -17.16
C ASP A 322 -1.60 4.36 -17.05
N MET A 323 -1.56 3.81 -15.84
CA MET A 323 -0.93 2.52 -15.53
C MET A 323 -1.70 1.78 -14.43
N TYR A 324 -1.62 0.46 -14.44
CA TYR A 324 -2.15 -0.38 -13.37
C TYR A 324 -1.02 -0.77 -12.42
N THR A 325 -1.14 -0.39 -11.15
CA THR A 325 -0.14 -0.80 -10.15
C THR A 325 -0.77 -1.58 -9.00
N PHE A 326 0.01 -2.48 -8.42
CA PHE A 326 -0.48 -3.35 -7.37
C PHE A 326 0.62 -3.82 -6.42
N SER A 327 0.22 -4.17 -5.21
CA SER A 327 1.00 -5.01 -4.31
C SER A 327 0.74 -6.49 -4.60
N TYR A 328 1.71 -7.36 -4.39
CA TYR A 328 1.52 -8.80 -4.42
C TYR A 328 2.37 -9.48 -3.36
N TYR A 329 1.74 -10.31 -2.55
CA TYR A 329 2.43 -11.04 -1.48
C TYR A 329 2.06 -12.52 -1.42
N MET A 330 0.83 -12.87 -1.83
CA MET A 330 0.24 -14.19 -1.64
C MET A 330 -1.03 -14.38 -2.49
N SER A 331 -1.54 -15.62 -2.47
CA SER A 331 -2.85 -16.00 -3.00
C SER A 331 -3.76 -16.61 -1.93
N ASN A 332 -5.05 -16.67 -2.24
CA ASN A 332 -6.13 -17.23 -1.42
C ASN A 332 -6.81 -18.38 -2.18
N LEU A 333 -7.47 -19.26 -1.42
CA LEU A 333 -8.28 -20.36 -1.94
C LEU A 333 -9.76 -20.16 -1.59
N VAL A 334 -10.62 -20.17 -2.61
CA VAL A 334 -12.06 -19.96 -2.52
C VAL A 334 -12.80 -21.28 -2.71
N THR A 335 -13.73 -21.59 -1.81
CA THR A 335 -14.58 -22.77 -1.93
C THR A 335 -15.93 -22.59 -1.27
N THR A 336 -16.92 -23.32 -1.78
CA THR A 336 -18.26 -23.48 -1.23
C THR A 336 -18.39 -24.74 -0.35
N HIS A 337 -17.35 -25.57 -0.32
CA HIS A 337 -17.30 -26.78 0.51
C HIS A 337 -16.89 -26.47 1.96
N LYS A 338 -17.20 -27.40 2.87
CA LYS A 338 -16.74 -27.29 4.28
C LYS A 338 -15.25 -27.57 4.35
N VAL A 339 -14.51 -26.65 4.97
CA VAL A 339 -13.05 -26.74 5.12
C VAL A 339 -12.69 -26.93 6.59
N LYS A 340 -11.82 -27.91 6.88
CA LYS A 340 -11.30 -28.18 8.23
C LYS A 340 -10.10 -27.29 8.57
N ASP A 341 -9.18 -27.08 7.61
CA ASP A 341 -7.97 -26.28 7.79
C ASP A 341 -8.12 -24.88 7.17
N LYS A 342 -8.20 -23.87 8.04
CA LYS A 342 -8.28 -22.47 7.64
C LYS A 342 -6.95 -21.76 7.89
N MET A 343 -6.59 -20.82 7.02
CA MET A 343 -5.51 -19.86 7.29
C MET A 343 -6.05 -18.64 8.05
N SER A 344 -5.22 -18.08 8.91
CA SER A 344 -5.50 -16.85 9.66
C SER A 344 -4.29 -15.91 9.59
N GLY A 345 -4.44 -14.77 8.94
CA GLY A 345 -3.49 -13.67 8.93
C GLY A 345 -4.15 -12.38 8.46
N ASN A 346 -3.45 -11.25 8.55
CA ASN A 346 -4.07 -9.92 8.39
C ASN A 346 -4.77 -9.68 7.03
N PHE A 347 -4.32 -10.37 5.97
CA PHE A 347 -4.96 -10.38 4.65
C PHE A 347 -5.40 -11.80 4.23
N ALA A 348 -5.10 -12.79 5.08
CA ALA A 348 -5.16 -14.22 4.78
C ALA A 348 -6.38 -14.83 5.46
N ALA A 349 -7.39 -15.16 4.67
CA ALA A 349 -8.62 -15.78 5.15
C ALA A 349 -9.12 -16.83 4.15
N GLY A 350 -9.53 -17.99 4.64
CA GLY A 350 -10.10 -19.06 3.81
C GLY A 350 -9.40 -20.40 3.99
N ALA A 351 -9.55 -21.26 2.99
CA ALA A 351 -8.91 -22.58 2.98
C ALA A 351 -7.41 -22.45 2.75
N LYS A 352 -6.61 -23.34 3.37
CA LYS A 352 -5.20 -23.48 2.98
C LYS A 352 -5.10 -24.12 1.60
N ASN A 353 -4.22 -23.58 0.78
CA ASN A 353 -3.80 -24.20 -0.47
C ASN A 353 -2.77 -25.30 -0.14
N PRO A 354 -3.08 -26.58 -0.38
CA PRO A 354 -2.20 -27.69 0.01
C PRO A 354 -0.90 -27.74 -0.80
N TYR A 355 -0.78 -26.95 -1.87
CA TYR A 355 0.39 -26.89 -2.74
C TYR A 355 1.38 -25.75 -2.37
N LEU A 356 1.04 -24.89 -1.41
CA LEU A 356 1.82 -23.71 -1.09
C LEU A 356 2.42 -23.77 0.32
N ASN A 357 3.58 -23.15 0.48
CA ASN A 357 4.22 -22.91 1.77
C ASN A 357 3.75 -21.60 2.37
N TYR A 358 3.78 -21.49 3.70
CA TYR A 358 3.28 -20.34 4.44
C TYR A 358 4.36 -19.74 5.35
N SER A 359 4.44 -18.41 5.41
CA SER A 359 5.30 -17.70 6.36
C SER A 359 4.75 -17.78 7.79
N ASP A 360 5.56 -17.36 8.77
CA ASP A 360 5.15 -17.27 10.18
C ASP A 360 3.94 -16.35 10.42
N TRP A 361 3.69 -15.40 9.49
CA TRP A 361 2.51 -14.52 9.50
C TRP A 361 1.33 -15.08 8.68
N GLY A 362 1.42 -16.33 8.23
CA GLY A 362 0.35 -17.04 7.53
C GLY A 362 0.16 -16.63 6.07
N TRP A 363 1.17 -16.01 5.44
CA TRP A 363 1.10 -15.61 4.03
C TRP A 363 1.66 -16.71 3.13
N ALA A 364 0.90 -17.12 2.13
CA ALA A 364 1.31 -18.15 1.19
C ALA A 364 2.36 -17.62 0.21
N THR A 365 3.49 -18.30 0.08
CA THR A 365 4.48 -18.02 -0.98
C THR A 365 3.98 -18.60 -2.28
N ASP A 366 3.59 -17.76 -3.23
CA ASP A 366 3.03 -18.15 -4.53
C ASP A 366 3.57 -17.29 -5.67
N PRO A 367 4.77 -17.60 -6.20
CA PRO A 367 5.34 -16.87 -7.33
C PRO A 367 4.54 -17.08 -8.62
N ASP A 368 3.95 -18.25 -8.84
CA ASP A 368 3.13 -18.52 -10.04
C ASP A 368 1.83 -17.71 -10.02
N GLY A 369 1.28 -17.43 -8.84
CA GLY A 369 0.19 -16.48 -8.69
C GLY A 369 0.56 -15.05 -9.09
N LEU A 370 1.82 -14.62 -8.93
CA LEU A 370 2.24 -13.31 -9.44
C LEU A 370 2.20 -13.28 -10.97
N GLN A 371 2.72 -14.34 -11.62
CA GLN A 371 2.63 -14.47 -13.06
C GLN A 371 1.17 -14.46 -13.52
N TYR A 372 0.31 -15.29 -12.90
CA TYR A 372 -1.11 -15.36 -13.21
C TYR A 372 -1.80 -14.00 -13.05
N PHE A 373 -1.53 -13.28 -11.96
CA PHE A 373 -2.12 -11.96 -11.72
C PHE A 373 -1.71 -10.97 -12.81
N LEU A 374 -0.42 -10.93 -13.16
CA LEU A 374 0.11 -10.05 -14.20
C LEU A 374 -0.57 -10.28 -15.55
N GLU A 375 -0.69 -11.54 -15.98
CA GLU A 375 -1.33 -11.92 -17.24
C GLU A 375 -2.82 -11.55 -17.24
N VAL A 376 -3.56 -11.90 -16.19
CA VAL A 376 -5.01 -11.59 -16.08
C VAL A 376 -5.28 -10.08 -16.07
N ILE A 377 -4.47 -9.30 -15.37
CA ILE A 377 -4.64 -7.85 -15.29
C ILE A 377 -4.27 -7.19 -16.61
N TYR A 378 -3.18 -7.61 -17.23
CA TYR A 378 -2.75 -7.04 -18.49
C TYR A 378 -3.75 -7.34 -19.62
N ASP A 379 -4.20 -8.60 -19.76
CA ASP A 379 -5.22 -8.98 -20.74
C ASP A 379 -6.54 -8.21 -20.55
N ARG A 380 -6.85 -7.82 -19.31
CA ARG A 380 -8.09 -7.12 -18.99
C ARG A 380 -8.07 -5.63 -19.34
N TYR A 381 -6.93 -4.97 -19.17
CA TYR A 381 -6.84 -3.51 -19.22
C TYR A 381 -5.92 -2.98 -20.31
N GLU A 382 -4.94 -3.77 -20.76
CA GLU A 382 -3.93 -3.39 -21.76
C GLU A 382 -3.22 -2.07 -21.42
N LEU A 383 -3.07 -1.80 -20.12
CA LEU A 383 -2.30 -0.68 -19.58
C LEU A 383 -0.93 -1.18 -19.12
N PRO A 384 0.12 -0.36 -19.16
CA PRO A 384 1.38 -0.66 -18.52
C PRO A 384 1.17 -1.05 -17.06
N VAL A 385 1.85 -2.10 -16.62
CA VAL A 385 1.70 -2.67 -15.29
C VAL A 385 2.96 -2.46 -14.47
N MET A 386 2.81 -2.19 -13.17
CA MET A 386 3.94 -2.11 -12.25
C MET A 386 3.64 -2.84 -10.94
N VAL A 387 4.55 -3.73 -10.52
CA VAL A 387 4.52 -4.32 -9.18
C VAL A 387 5.16 -3.32 -8.23
N VAL A 388 4.33 -2.64 -7.44
CA VAL A 388 4.79 -1.54 -6.59
C VAL A 388 5.02 -1.96 -5.14
N GLU A 389 4.74 -3.23 -4.83
CA GLU A 389 4.97 -3.85 -3.52
C GLU A 389 5.08 -5.36 -3.70
N ASN A 390 6.17 -5.96 -3.23
CA ASN A 390 6.34 -7.40 -3.05
C ASN A 390 7.46 -7.62 -2.04
N GLY A 391 7.33 -8.62 -1.17
CA GLY A 391 8.36 -8.88 -0.17
C GLY A 391 7.97 -9.92 0.87
N LEU A 392 8.97 -10.42 1.60
CA LEU A 392 8.79 -11.40 2.65
C LEU A 392 9.08 -10.77 4.02
N GLY A 393 8.05 -10.70 4.85
CA GLY A 393 8.19 -10.33 6.26
C GLY A 393 8.64 -11.54 7.07
N ALA A 394 9.84 -11.47 7.64
CA ALA A 394 10.45 -12.55 8.42
C ALA A 394 11.27 -11.98 9.58
N VAL A 395 11.61 -12.84 10.54
CA VAL A 395 12.48 -12.47 11.67
C VAL A 395 13.93 -12.60 11.24
N ASP A 396 14.67 -11.49 11.27
CA ASP A 396 16.12 -11.54 11.06
C ASP A 396 16.86 -11.79 12.38
N LYS A 397 18.04 -12.40 12.28
CA LYS A 397 18.98 -12.59 13.39
C LYS A 397 20.35 -12.10 12.97
N ILE A 398 21.01 -11.35 13.86
CA ILE A 398 22.42 -10.99 13.71
C ILE A 398 23.24 -12.24 14.06
N SER A 399 24.00 -12.73 13.09
CA SER A 399 24.90 -13.86 13.20
C SER A 399 26.16 -13.53 14.01
N SER A 400 26.95 -14.54 14.36
CA SER A 400 28.19 -14.37 15.14
C SER A 400 29.26 -13.54 14.43
N ASP A 401 29.18 -13.39 13.11
CA ASP A 401 30.05 -12.54 12.29
C ASP A 401 29.56 -11.09 12.20
N GLY A 402 28.46 -10.75 12.88
CA GLY A 402 27.86 -9.42 12.89
C GLY A 402 26.98 -9.12 11.68
N LYS A 403 26.67 -10.09 10.82
CA LYS A 403 25.84 -9.89 9.62
C LYS A 403 24.46 -10.53 9.77
N ILE A 404 23.59 -10.28 8.78
CA ILE A 404 22.30 -10.94 8.65
C ILE A 404 22.31 -11.73 7.36
N HIS A 405 22.30 -13.06 7.49
CA HIS A 405 22.16 -14.00 6.38
C HIS A 405 20.68 -14.28 6.17
N ASP A 406 20.10 -13.68 5.12
CA ASP A 406 18.68 -13.70 4.83
C ASP A 406 18.33 -14.42 3.52
N ASP A 407 18.92 -15.60 3.33
CA ASP A 407 18.72 -16.47 2.16
C ASP A 407 17.23 -16.77 1.89
N TYR A 408 16.40 -16.89 2.95
CA TYR A 408 14.95 -17.07 2.82
C TYR A 408 14.26 -15.89 2.12
N ARG A 409 14.78 -14.67 2.28
CA ARG A 409 14.26 -13.47 1.61
C ARG A 409 14.75 -13.40 0.18
N ILE A 410 16.01 -13.77 -0.06
CA ILE A 410 16.59 -13.89 -1.40
C ILE A 410 15.80 -14.91 -2.22
N ASP A 411 15.58 -16.12 -1.68
CA ASP A 411 14.84 -17.20 -2.33
C ASP A 411 13.41 -16.77 -2.71
N TYR A 412 12.67 -16.15 -1.77
CA TYR A 412 11.34 -15.61 -2.04
C TYR A 412 11.34 -14.62 -3.21
N LEU A 413 12.21 -13.60 -3.15
CA LEU A 413 12.25 -12.54 -4.16
C LEU A 413 12.70 -13.09 -5.52
N LYS A 414 13.69 -13.99 -5.54
CA LYS A 414 14.15 -14.68 -6.74
C LYS A 414 13.01 -15.38 -7.46
N GLN A 415 12.24 -16.22 -6.76
CA GLN A 415 11.13 -16.95 -7.36
C GLN A 415 10.08 -16.02 -7.99
N HIS A 416 9.77 -14.89 -7.34
CA HIS A 416 8.83 -13.90 -7.88
C HIS A 416 9.41 -13.13 -9.07
N ILE A 417 10.70 -12.81 -9.06
CA ILE A 417 11.38 -12.17 -10.20
C ILE A 417 11.40 -13.10 -11.42
N GLU A 418 11.63 -14.39 -11.22
CA GLU A 418 11.54 -15.38 -12.30
C GLU A 418 10.11 -15.45 -12.88
N ALA A 419 9.08 -15.39 -12.03
CA ALA A 419 7.68 -15.35 -12.44
C ALA A 419 7.33 -14.09 -13.25
N MET A 420 7.82 -12.92 -12.83
CA MET A 420 7.70 -11.69 -13.63
C MET A 420 8.39 -11.82 -14.99
N GLY A 421 9.57 -12.44 -15.03
CA GLY A 421 10.30 -12.71 -16.27
C GLY A 421 9.52 -13.60 -17.24
N ARG A 422 8.75 -14.57 -16.73
CA ARG A 422 7.83 -15.39 -17.52
C ARG A 422 6.63 -14.59 -18.04
N ALA A 423 6.00 -13.78 -17.19
CA ALA A 423 4.88 -12.91 -17.59
C ALA A 423 5.29 -11.93 -18.71
N ILE A 424 6.47 -11.30 -18.61
CA ILE A 424 7.04 -10.44 -19.66
C ILE A 424 7.25 -11.24 -20.96
N ALA A 425 7.80 -12.47 -20.87
CA ALA A 425 7.98 -13.32 -22.03
C ALA A 425 6.66 -13.71 -22.72
N ASN A 426 5.56 -13.74 -21.95
CA ASN A 426 4.21 -13.97 -22.44
C ASN A 426 3.50 -12.71 -22.95
N GLY A 427 4.16 -11.54 -22.93
CA GLY A 427 3.67 -10.31 -23.56
C GLY A 427 3.14 -9.25 -22.59
N VAL A 428 3.23 -9.45 -21.29
CA VAL A 428 2.85 -8.43 -20.30
C VAL A 428 3.78 -7.22 -20.37
N ASP A 429 3.21 -6.02 -20.52
CA ASP A 429 3.95 -4.74 -20.43
C ASP A 429 4.22 -4.37 -18.97
N LEU A 430 5.11 -5.13 -18.32
CA LEU A 430 5.56 -4.86 -16.96
C LEU A 430 6.73 -3.86 -17.00
N ILE A 431 6.51 -2.66 -16.47
CA ILE A 431 7.45 -1.54 -16.58
C ILE A 431 8.35 -1.35 -15.36
N GLY A 432 8.04 -2.00 -14.23
CA GLY A 432 8.83 -1.85 -13.01
C GLY A 432 8.48 -2.80 -11.88
N TYR A 433 9.38 -2.84 -10.89
CA TYR A 433 9.28 -3.66 -9.69
C TYR A 433 9.93 -2.93 -8.50
N THR A 434 9.16 -2.71 -7.44
CA THR A 434 9.67 -2.16 -6.18
C THR A 434 9.37 -3.09 -5.01
N THR A 435 10.42 -3.54 -4.32
CA THR A 435 10.27 -4.39 -3.14
C THR A 435 9.74 -3.60 -1.96
N TRP A 436 8.79 -4.17 -1.22
CA TRP A 436 8.22 -3.53 -0.05
C TRP A 436 9.20 -3.49 1.11
N GLY A 437 9.24 -2.37 1.82
CA GLY A 437 10.06 -2.19 3.00
C GLY A 437 11.52 -2.46 2.70
N CYS A 438 12.04 -1.91 1.60
CA CYS A 438 13.41 -2.12 1.13
C CYS A 438 14.49 -1.73 2.17
N ILE A 439 14.12 -0.91 3.14
CA ILE A 439 14.76 -0.71 4.43
C ILE A 439 13.79 -1.16 5.52
N ASP A 440 14.29 -1.81 6.57
CA ASP A 440 13.45 -2.24 7.70
C ASP A 440 12.63 -1.08 8.23
N LEU A 441 11.35 -1.34 8.48
CA LEU A 441 10.37 -0.33 8.84
C LEU A 441 9.31 -0.88 9.78
N VAL A 442 8.50 0.00 10.36
CA VAL A 442 7.38 -0.42 11.21
C VAL A 442 6.33 -1.09 10.34
N SER A 443 6.07 -2.39 10.54
CA SER A 443 5.08 -3.11 9.74
C SER A 443 3.66 -2.57 9.90
N ALA A 444 2.89 -2.48 8.79
CA ALA A 444 1.55 -1.91 8.82
C ALA A 444 0.58 -2.71 9.73
N GLY A 445 0.52 -4.02 9.51
CA GLY A 445 -0.49 -4.88 10.14
C GLY A 445 -0.32 -5.08 11.65
N THR A 446 0.91 -5.24 12.15
CA THR A 446 1.17 -5.49 13.58
C THR A 446 1.94 -4.35 14.26
N GLY A 447 2.51 -3.38 13.53
CA GLY A 447 3.29 -2.30 14.13
C GLY A 447 4.64 -2.76 14.67
N GLN A 448 5.10 -3.94 14.26
CA GLN A 448 6.35 -4.55 14.70
C GLN A 448 7.51 -4.15 13.80
N MET A 449 8.69 -4.00 14.41
CA MET A 449 10.00 -3.98 13.74
C MET A 449 10.54 -5.39 13.51
N SER A 450 10.19 -6.36 14.35
CA SER A 450 10.65 -7.76 14.26
C SER A 450 10.18 -8.47 12.99
N LYS A 451 9.08 -8.00 12.37
CA LYS A 451 8.65 -8.41 11.03
C LYS A 451 9.41 -7.59 9.97
N ARG A 452 10.60 -8.05 9.61
CA ARG A 452 11.55 -7.33 8.74
C ARG A 452 11.39 -7.71 7.27
N TYR A 453 11.54 -6.73 6.40
CA TYR A 453 11.44 -6.87 4.94
C TYR A 453 12.71 -6.42 4.21
N GLY A 454 13.52 -5.56 4.84
CA GLY A 454 14.50 -4.77 4.12
C GLY A 454 15.70 -5.55 3.63
N PHE A 455 16.35 -4.96 2.65
CA PHE A 455 17.75 -5.22 2.31
C PHE A 455 18.69 -4.54 3.31
N ILE A 456 18.18 -3.49 3.97
CA ILE A 456 18.89 -2.70 4.96
C ILE A 456 18.24 -2.95 6.31
N TYR A 457 19.00 -3.52 7.23
CA TYR A 457 18.61 -3.65 8.63
C TYR A 457 18.63 -2.30 9.32
N VAL A 458 17.67 -2.08 10.22
CA VAL A 458 17.67 -0.94 11.14
C VAL A 458 17.69 -1.48 12.57
N ASP A 459 18.66 -1.01 13.36
CA ASP A 459 18.78 -1.39 14.77
C ASP A 459 17.67 -0.74 15.61
N ARG A 460 16.54 -1.44 15.67
CA ARG A 460 15.36 -1.09 16.45
C ARG A 460 14.53 -2.32 16.74
N ASP A 461 14.06 -2.48 17.97
CA ASP A 461 13.17 -3.55 18.39
C ASP A 461 11.68 -3.11 18.45
N ASP A 462 10.79 -4.05 18.79
CA ASP A 462 9.34 -3.82 18.88
C ASP A 462 8.94 -2.88 20.04
N LYS A 463 9.85 -2.54 20.93
CA LYS A 463 9.66 -1.61 22.05
C LYS A 463 10.29 -0.24 21.79
N GLY A 464 10.94 -0.06 20.65
CA GLY A 464 11.61 1.18 20.26
C GLY A 464 13.02 1.35 20.79
N ASN A 465 13.65 0.30 21.32
CA ASN A 465 15.05 0.32 21.72
C ASN A 465 15.94 0.01 20.52
N GLY A 466 17.14 0.62 20.46
CA GLY A 466 18.14 0.42 19.41
C GLY A 466 18.77 1.75 18.98
N THR A 467 19.90 1.71 18.27
CA THR A 467 20.63 2.92 17.86
C THR A 467 20.03 3.60 16.62
N LEU A 468 19.13 2.90 15.91
CA LEU A 468 18.64 3.24 14.57
C LEU A 468 19.73 3.20 13.49
N ASP A 469 20.88 2.59 13.75
CA ASP A 469 21.90 2.44 12.73
C ASP A 469 21.45 1.48 11.63
N ARG A 470 21.93 1.77 10.42
CA ARG A 470 21.64 0.98 9.22
C ARG A 470 22.77 0.01 8.94
N MET A 471 22.42 -1.21 8.55
CA MET A 471 23.40 -2.23 8.16
C MET A 471 22.90 -3.00 6.92
N PRO A 472 23.71 -3.17 5.86
CA PRO A 472 23.33 -4.00 4.72
C PRO A 472 23.23 -5.47 5.15
N LYS A 473 22.16 -6.15 4.71
CA LYS A 473 22.00 -7.61 4.81
C LYS A 473 22.63 -8.28 3.59
N ASP A 474 22.70 -9.60 3.53
CA ASP A 474 23.21 -10.30 2.34
C ASP A 474 22.35 -10.00 1.10
N SER A 475 21.03 -9.93 1.28
CA SER A 475 20.07 -9.56 0.25
C SER A 475 20.32 -8.17 -0.37
N PHE A 476 21.01 -7.25 0.31
CA PHE A 476 21.46 -5.97 -0.26
C PHE A 476 22.38 -6.16 -1.46
N TYR A 477 23.41 -7.00 -1.28
CA TYR A 477 24.40 -7.27 -2.32
C TYR A 477 23.81 -8.13 -3.44
N TRP A 478 22.94 -9.07 -3.08
CA TRP A 478 22.18 -9.83 -4.06
C TRP A 478 21.31 -8.93 -4.94
N TYR A 479 20.48 -8.05 -4.36
CA TYR A 479 19.58 -7.20 -5.15
C TYR A 479 20.36 -6.17 -5.98
N LYS A 480 21.51 -5.70 -5.50
CA LYS A 480 22.46 -4.92 -6.31
C LYS A 480 22.88 -5.66 -7.58
N LYS A 481 23.21 -6.95 -7.48
CA LYS A 481 23.57 -7.81 -8.62
C LYS A 481 22.38 -8.05 -9.55
N VAL A 482 21.18 -8.24 -9.01
CA VAL A 482 19.93 -8.33 -9.78
C VAL A 482 19.73 -7.08 -10.63
N ILE A 483 19.82 -5.88 -10.03
CA ILE A 483 19.61 -4.63 -10.78
C ILE A 483 20.71 -4.41 -11.82
N ALA A 484 21.98 -4.63 -11.44
CA ALA A 484 23.11 -4.45 -12.35
C ALA A 484 23.04 -5.38 -13.59
N SER A 485 22.51 -6.59 -13.42
CA SER A 485 22.29 -7.56 -14.50
C SER A 485 20.93 -7.41 -15.20
N ASN A 486 20.11 -6.44 -14.77
CA ASN A 486 18.73 -6.26 -15.22
C ASN A 486 17.89 -7.56 -15.12
N GLY A 487 18.00 -8.24 -13.97
CA GLY A 487 17.29 -9.48 -13.67
C GLY A 487 17.83 -10.74 -14.37
N GLN A 488 19.03 -10.68 -14.97
CA GLN A 488 19.65 -11.83 -15.63
C GLN A 488 20.46 -12.72 -14.69
N ASP A 489 21.01 -12.14 -13.61
CA ASP A 489 21.76 -12.86 -12.59
C ASP A 489 20.99 -12.80 -11.27
N LEU A 490 20.39 -13.93 -10.91
CA LEU A 490 19.68 -14.16 -9.66
C LEU A 490 20.40 -15.20 -8.76
N SER A 491 21.68 -15.50 -9.06
CA SER A 491 22.49 -16.35 -8.19
C SER A 491 22.71 -15.68 -6.83
N GLU A 492 23.02 -16.46 -5.80
CA GLU A 492 23.47 -15.93 -4.50
C GLU A 492 24.90 -15.39 -4.59
#